data_AF-A0A957LNB7-F1
#
_entry.id   AF-A0A957LNB7-F1
#
_cell.length_a   1.000
_cell.length_b   1.000
_cell.length_c   1.000
_cell.angle_alpha   90.00
_cell.angle_beta   90.00
_cell.angle_gamma   90.00
#
_symmetry.space_group_name_H-M   'P 1'
#
loop_
_entity.id
_entity.type
_entity.pdbx_description
1 polymer ?
#
loop_
_entity_poly.entity_id
_entity_poly.type
_entity_poly.pdbx_seq_one_letter_code
_entity_poly.pdbx_strand_id
1 'polypeptide(L)'
;TKEEVDRIICWLTGYSQAELEQQIERGTDFENFFAQAPEINPNSALIKGVVCGVRVEEIEDPVMQKIRYLDKLVDELAKGKAMEKILRA
;
A
#
# COMPACT_ATOMS: atom_id res chain seq x y z
N THR A 1 6.67 -10.48 8.00
CA THR A 1 5.82 -10.78 9.16
C THR A 1 4.59 -9.89 9.12
N LYS A 2 3.65 -10.01 10.08
CA LYS A 2 2.50 -9.11 10.15
C LYS A 2 2.97 -7.66 10.29
N GLU A 3 3.93 -7.42 11.18
CA GLU A 3 4.45 -6.09 11.50
C GLU A 3 5.08 -5.39 10.30
N GLU A 4 5.76 -6.13 9.42
CA GLU A 4 6.34 -5.58 8.19
C GLU A 4 5.26 -5.18 7.18
N VAL A 5 4.19 -5.95 7.08
CA VAL A 5 3.05 -5.66 6.19
C VAL A 5 2.28 -4.45 6.74
N ASP A 6 2.00 -4.42 8.03
CA ASP A 6 1.35 -3.28 8.70
C ASP A 6 2.17 -2.01 8.50
N ARG A 7 3.50 -2.07 8.64
CA ARG A 7 4.40 -0.94 8.38
C ARG A 7 4.28 -0.41 6.94
N ILE A 8 4.17 -1.29 5.94
CA ILE A 8 3.97 -0.91 4.54
C ILE A 8 2.62 -0.22 4.35
N ILE A 9 1.55 -0.78 4.94
CA ILE A 9 0.19 -0.23 4.83
C ILE A 9 0.13 1.16 5.46
N CYS A 10 0.63 1.30 6.69
CA CYS A 10 0.70 2.58 7.41
C CYS A 10 1.54 3.61 6.63
N TRP A 11 2.69 3.20 6.08
CA TRP A 11 3.50 4.09 5.24
C TRP A 11 2.77 4.56 3.99
N LEU A 12 1.99 3.69 3.33
CA LEU A 12 1.28 4.04 2.09
C LEU A 12 0.07 4.94 2.35
N THR A 13 -0.67 4.67 3.43
CA THR A 13 -2.00 5.25 3.70
C THR A 13 -2.00 6.40 4.70
N GLY A 14 -0.92 6.54 5.48
CA GLY A 14 -0.86 7.49 6.59
C GLY A 14 -1.63 7.03 7.84
N TYR A 15 -2.22 5.84 7.84
CA TYR A 15 -2.82 5.28 9.05
C TYR A 15 -1.76 5.07 10.13
N SER A 16 -2.14 5.36 11.37
CA SER A 16 -1.51 4.78 12.55
C SER A 16 -1.89 3.32 12.70
N GLN A 17 -1.12 2.56 13.48
CA GLN A 17 -1.40 1.15 13.76
C GLN A 17 -2.83 0.95 14.32
N ALA A 18 -3.27 1.82 15.23
CA ALA A 18 -4.59 1.73 15.84
C ALA A 18 -5.72 2.02 14.84
N GLU A 19 -5.52 2.93 13.88
CA GLU A 19 -6.51 3.19 12.83
C GLU A 19 -6.58 2.05 11.82
N LEU A 20 -5.44 1.47 11.46
CA LEU A 20 -5.40 0.28 10.60
C LEU A 20 -6.16 -0.89 11.24
N GLU A 21 -5.95 -1.15 12.54
CA GLU A 21 -6.66 -2.19 13.27
C GLU A 21 -8.18 -1.93 13.31
N GLN A 22 -8.61 -0.68 13.50
CA GLN A 22 -10.03 -0.33 13.43
C GLN A 22 -10.64 -0.58 12.05
N GLN A 23 -9.92 -0.28 10.96
CA GLN A 23 -10.41 -0.57 9.61
C GLN A 23 -10.55 -2.08 9.36
N ILE A 24 -9.62 -2.88 9.88
CA ILE A 24 -9.66 -4.34 9.79
C ILE A 24 -10.85 -4.89 10.59
N GLU A 25 -11.06 -4.43 11.82
CA GLU A 25 -12.19 -4.85 12.66
C GLU A 25 -13.54 -4.51 12.05
N ARG A 26 -13.65 -3.37 11.36
CA ARG A 26 -14.86 -2.96 10.64
C ARG A 26 -15.11 -3.78 9.37
N GLY A 27 -14.09 -4.44 8.82
CA GLY A 27 -14.19 -5.13 7.54
C GLY A 27 -14.51 -4.18 6.38
N THR A 28 -13.95 -2.96 6.41
CA THR A 28 -14.18 -1.93 5.40
C THR A 28 -13.73 -2.40 4.01
N ASP A 29 -14.50 -2.06 2.97
CA ASP A 29 -14.09 -2.31 1.58
C ASP A 29 -12.91 -1.40 1.14
N PHE A 30 -12.28 -1.72 0.01
CA PHE A 30 -11.11 -0.98 -0.46
C PHE A 30 -11.42 0.47 -0.86
N GLU A 31 -12.60 0.75 -1.41
CA GLU A 31 -12.98 2.11 -1.80
C GLU A 31 -12.99 3.02 -0.58
N ASN A 32 -13.70 2.59 0.46
CA ASN A 32 -13.80 3.31 1.73
C ASN A 32 -12.47 3.32 2.49
N PHE A 33 -11.71 2.22 2.48
CA PHE A 33 -10.39 2.15 3.11
C PHE A 33 -9.44 3.21 2.56
N PHE A 34 -9.37 3.36 1.22
CA PHE A 34 -8.49 4.38 0.61
C PHE A 34 -9.08 5.78 0.61
N ALA A 35 -10.41 5.95 0.68
CA ALA A 35 -11.05 7.24 0.83
C ALA A 35 -10.91 7.82 2.24
N GLN A 36 -10.82 6.96 3.26
CA GLN A 36 -10.65 7.34 4.67
C GLN A 36 -9.18 7.35 5.12
N ALA A 37 -8.23 7.06 4.22
CA ALA A 37 -6.81 7.12 4.50
C ALA A 37 -6.41 8.57 4.84
N PRO A 38 -5.71 8.83 5.98
CA PRO A 38 -5.37 10.19 6.41
C PRO A 38 -4.60 10.98 5.36
N GLU A 39 -3.57 10.35 4.77
CA GLU A 39 -2.78 10.94 3.70
C GLU A 39 -2.07 9.84 2.92
N ILE A 40 -2.39 9.70 1.64
CA ILE A 40 -1.61 8.81 0.77
C ILE A 40 -0.21 9.41 0.61
N ASN A 41 0.81 8.61 0.92
CA ASN A 41 2.18 9.07 0.90
C ASN A 41 2.60 9.58 -0.49
N PRO A 42 3.17 10.78 -0.63
CA PRO A 42 3.54 11.34 -1.93
C PRO A 42 4.59 10.50 -2.67
N ASN A 43 5.44 9.76 -1.94
CA ASN A 43 6.42 8.85 -2.54
C ASN A 43 5.76 7.61 -3.18
N SER A 44 4.45 7.40 -3.01
CA SER A 44 3.71 6.35 -3.73
C SER A 44 3.80 6.51 -5.26
N ALA A 45 3.97 7.73 -5.77
CA ALA A 45 4.19 8.00 -7.20
C ALA A 45 5.50 7.39 -7.75
N LEU A 46 6.43 7.00 -6.87
CA LEU A 46 7.67 6.31 -7.22
C LEU A 46 7.48 4.78 -7.34
N ILE A 47 6.32 4.25 -6.95
CA ILE A 47 6.01 2.83 -7.09
C ILE A 47 5.71 2.54 -8.57
N LYS A 48 6.65 1.86 -9.23
CA LYS A 48 6.58 1.58 -10.67
C LYS A 48 6.87 0.12 -10.98
N GLY A 49 6.54 -0.28 -12.19
CA GLY A 49 6.80 -1.58 -12.76
C GLY A 49 5.58 -2.50 -12.73
N VAL A 50 5.84 -3.80 -12.89
CA VAL A 50 4.78 -4.80 -13.07
C VAL A 50 4.54 -5.56 -11.77
N VAL A 51 3.26 -5.81 -11.47
CA VAL A 51 2.76 -6.73 -10.43
C VAL A 51 1.41 -7.30 -10.89
N CYS A 52 1.10 -8.55 -10.54
CA CYS A 52 -0.16 -9.20 -10.95
C CYS A 52 -0.46 -9.15 -12.47
N GLY A 53 0.58 -9.08 -13.31
CA GLY A 53 0.46 -9.03 -14.77
C GLY A 53 0.16 -7.64 -15.37
N VAL A 54 0.06 -6.58 -14.55
CA VAL A 54 -0.23 -5.20 -14.99
C VAL A 54 0.88 -4.24 -14.57
N ARG A 55 1.07 -3.17 -15.33
CA ARG A 55 1.98 -2.07 -14.99
C ARG A 55 1.26 -1.04 -14.13
N VAL A 56 1.77 -0.79 -12.93
CA VAL A 56 1.01 -0.05 -11.91
C VAL A 56 0.82 1.43 -12.27
N GLU A 57 1.85 2.06 -12.82
CA GLU A 57 1.84 3.46 -13.22
C GLU A 57 0.92 3.77 -14.42
N GLU A 58 0.40 2.76 -15.11
CA GLU A 58 -0.52 2.90 -16.25
C GLU A 58 -1.99 2.62 -15.88
N ILE A 59 -2.27 2.28 -14.62
CA ILE A 59 -3.65 2.00 -14.18
C ILE A 59 -4.44 3.31 -14.05
N GLU A 60 -5.53 3.42 -14.81
CA GLU A 60 -6.39 4.62 -14.82
C GLU A 60 -7.32 4.70 -13.60
N ASP A 61 -7.84 3.58 -13.13
CA ASP A 61 -8.73 3.56 -11.96
C ASP A 61 -7.92 3.87 -10.67
N PRO A 62 -8.23 4.96 -9.96
CA PRO A 62 -7.41 5.41 -8.83
C PRO A 62 -7.40 4.43 -7.66
N VAL A 63 -8.51 3.73 -7.40
CA VAL A 63 -8.60 2.77 -6.28
C VAL A 63 -7.81 1.51 -6.63
N MET A 64 -7.99 0.99 -7.85
CA MET A 64 -7.24 -0.16 -8.36
C MET A 64 -5.75 0.13 -8.40
N GLN A 65 -5.33 1.35 -8.77
CA GLN A 65 -3.93 1.73 -8.74
C GLN A 65 -3.36 1.65 -7.32
N LYS A 66 -4.07 2.17 -6.32
CA LYS A 66 -3.66 2.08 -4.90
C LYS A 66 -3.60 0.64 -4.39
N ILE A 67 -4.53 -0.22 -4.80
CA ILE A 67 -4.49 -1.66 -4.51
C ILE A 67 -3.20 -2.28 -5.09
N ARG A 68 -2.89 -1.97 -6.36
CA ARG A 68 -1.68 -2.49 -7.01
C ARG A 68 -0.38 -1.89 -6.47
N TYR A 69 -0.41 -0.67 -5.93
CA TYR A 69 0.71 -0.16 -5.13
C TYR A 69 0.97 -1.05 -3.92
N LEU A 70 -0.07 -1.39 -3.16
CA LEU A 70 0.07 -2.26 -1.99
C LEU A 70 0.59 -3.64 -2.39
N ASP A 71 0.02 -4.27 -3.42
CA ASP A 71 0.51 -5.56 -3.95
C ASP A 71 1.98 -5.47 -4.35
N LYS A 72 2.40 -4.37 -4.98
CA LYS A 72 3.79 -4.19 -5.40
C LYS A 72 4.74 -4.13 -4.22
N LEU A 73 4.38 -3.38 -3.17
CA LEU A 73 5.21 -3.25 -1.97
C LEU A 73 5.32 -4.58 -1.22
N VAL A 74 4.23 -5.33 -1.14
CA VAL A 74 4.20 -6.67 -0.51
C VAL A 74 4.96 -7.71 -1.35
N ASP A 75 4.88 -7.66 -2.69
CA ASP A 75 5.71 -8.48 -3.58
C ASP A 75 7.21 -8.21 -3.38
N GLU A 76 7.58 -6.95 -3.18
CA GLU A 76 8.96 -6.57 -2.88
C GLU A 76 9.43 -7.09 -1.51
N LEU A 77 8.56 -7.05 -0.50
CA LEU A 77 8.83 -7.65 0.81
C LEU A 77 9.02 -9.17 0.70
N ALA A 78 8.13 -9.86 -0.02
CA ALA A 78 8.22 -11.31 -0.24
C ALA A 78 9.49 -11.72 -0.99
N LYS A 79 10.03 -10.84 -1.84
CA LYS A 79 11.31 -11.01 -2.53
C LYS A 79 12.54 -10.65 -1.68
N GLY A 80 12.35 -10.32 -0.41
CA GLY A 80 13.43 -10.01 0.53
C GLY A 80 14.12 -8.66 0.28
N LYS A 81 13.43 -7.70 -0.35
CA LYS A 81 13.98 -6.34 -0.47
C LYS A 81 14.06 -5.68 0.92
N ALA A 82 15.08 -4.86 1.12
CA ALA A 82 15.24 -4.07 2.33
C ALA A 82 14.09 -3.06 2.48
N MET A 83 13.63 -2.84 3.72
CA MET A 83 12.48 -1.98 4.01
C MET A 83 12.69 -0.54 3.54
N GLU A 84 13.90 0.03 3.65
CA GLU A 84 14.18 1.39 3.13
C GLU A 84 13.87 1.48 1.63
N LYS A 85 14.30 0.47 0.86
CA LYS A 85 14.02 0.42 -0.58
C LYS A 85 12.52 0.28 -0.88
N ILE A 86 11.80 -0.53 -0.10
CA ILE A 86 10.34 -0.72 -0.25
C ILE A 86 9.61 0.62 0.00
N LEU A 87 9.99 1.33 1.07
CA LEU A 87 9.39 2.60 1.48
C LEU A 87 9.95 3.82 0.73
N ARG A 88 10.73 3.59 -0.34
CA ARG A 88 11.31 4.64 -1.20
C ARG A 88 12.11 5.69 -0.41
N ALA A 89 12.86 5.22 0.58
CA ALA A 89 13.73 6.00 1.46
C ALA A 89 15.22 5.66 1.24
#